data_AF-A0A951LWC4-F1
#
_entry.id   AF-A0A951LWC4-F1
#
_cell.length_a   1.000
_cell.length_b   1.000
_cell.length_c   1.000
_cell.angle_alpha   90.00
_cell.angle_beta   90.00
_cell.angle_gamma   90.00
#
_symmetry.space_group_name_H-M   'P 1'
#
loop_
_entity.id
_entity.type
_entity.pdbx_description
1 polymer ?
#
loop_
_entity_poly.entity_id
_entity_poly.type
_entity_poly.pdbx_seq_one_letter_code
_entity_poly.pdbx_strand_id
1 'polypeptide(L)'
;MVTIVDRETRCIVAWAVCASRTPELMQSVVDSAPHALSYYSDAFNTYRELCWWGKHTLMYDKSQTYSVEGTNAELRHYLARLARRSRCFSRCIEALRRAVDLFVRFYNARQLRKRKHPRYPAPLATMI
;
A
#
# COMPACT_ATOMS: atom_id res chain seq x y z
N MET A 1 -5.02 4.63 -6.67
CA MET A 1 -3.81 4.30 -5.87
C MET A 1 -3.69 2.79 -5.75
N VAL A 2 -2.46 2.30 -5.78
CA VAL A 2 -2.04 0.91 -5.63
C VAL A 2 -0.96 0.86 -4.55
N THR A 3 -0.97 -0.17 -3.71
CA THR A 3 -0.01 -0.40 -2.62
C THR A 3 0.41 -1.86 -2.61
N ILE A 4 1.71 -2.10 -2.45
CA ILE A 4 2.30 -3.40 -2.15
C ILE A 4 2.81 -3.33 -0.71
N VAL A 5 2.41 -4.30 0.09
CA VAL A 5 2.69 -4.34 1.53
C VAL A 5 3.38 -5.65 1.83
N ASP A 6 4.53 -5.58 2.51
CA ASP A 6 5.17 -6.77 3.05
C ASP A 6 4.31 -7.35 4.18
N ARG A 7 3.96 -8.62 4.07
CA ARG A 7 3.01 -9.26 4.99
C ARG A 7 3.56 -9.34 6.40
N GLU A 8 4.85 -9.58 6.54
CA GLU A 8 5.47 -9.81 7.83
C GLU A 8 5.62 -8.49 8.59
N THR A 9 6.27 -7.50 7.97
CA THR A 9 6.56 -6.20 8.59
C THR A 9 5.38 -5.26 8.58
N ARG A 10 4.39 -5.50 7.70
CA ARG A 10 3.30 -4.57 7.36
C ARG A 10 3.81 -3.25 6.77
N CYS A 11 5.07 -3.17 6.34
CA CYS A 11 5.60 -2.00 5.67
C CYS A 11 5.06 -1.92 4.24
N ILE A 12 4.82 -0.70 3.77
CA ILE A 12 4.53 -0.44 2.36
C ILE A 12 5.86 -0.48 1.62
N VAL A 13 6.01 -1.41 0.68
CA VAL A 13 7.26 -1.62 -0.07
C VAL A 13 7.24 -1.01 -1.45
N ALA A 14 6.06 -0.82 -2.05
CA ALA A 14 5.88 -0.06 -3.27
C ALA A 14 4.47 0.54 -3.33
N TRP A 15 4.31 1.64 -4.06
CA TRP A 15 3.02 2.30 -4.22
C TRP A 15 2.98 3.17 -5.48
N ALA A 16 1.78 3.42 -5.98
CA ALA A 16 1.56 4.44 -7.02
C ALA A 16 0.24 5.18 -6.79
N VAL A 17 0.29 6.50 -6.98
CA VAL A 17 -0.91 7.34 -7.09
C VAL A 17 -1.30 7.44 -8.56
N CYS A 18 -2.49 6.94 -8.87
CA CYS A 18 -3.02 6.83 -10.22
C CYS A 18 -4.54 7.04 -10.27
N ALA A 19 -5.02 7.55 -11.41
CA ALA A 19 -6.44 7.68 -11.73
C ALA A 19 -7.04 6.36 -12.24
N SER A 20 -6.30 5.65 -13.09
CA SER A 20 -6.62 4.32 -13.63
C SER A 20 -5.55 3.30 -13.23
N ARG A 21 -5.95 2.04 -13.13
CA ARG A 21 -5.06 0.90 -12.82
C ARG A 21 -4.76 0.15 -14.11
N THR A 22 -3.96 0.76 -14.99
CA THR A 22 -3.54 0.09 -16.24
C THR A 22 -2.51 -1.01 -15.94
N PRO A 23 -2.41 -2.06 -16.79
CA PRO A 23 -1.43 -3.13 -16.60
C PRO A 23 0.00 -2.59 -16.48
N GLU A 24 0.39 -1.63 -17.31
CA GLU A 24 1.75 -1.08 -17.38
C GLU A 24 2.12 -0.36 -16.09
N LEU A 25 1.20 0.45 -15.57
CA LEU A 25 1.40 1.10 -14.28
C LEU A 25 1.52 0.06 -13.17
N MET A 26 0.63 -0.93 -13.13
CA MET A 26 0.67 -1.92 -12.06
C MET A 26 1.91 -2.80 -12.13
N GLN A 27 2.38 -3.15 -13.33
CA GLN A 27 3.65 -3.83 -13.53
C GLN A 27 4.81 -2.98 -13.00
N SER A 28 4.85 -1.68 -13.31
CA SER A 28 5.91 -0.79 -12.81
C SER A 28 5.97 -0.73 -11.27
N VAL A 29 4.81 -0.87 -10.59
CA VAL A 29 4.76 -0.93 -9.13
C VAL A 29 5.32 -2.26 -8.62
N VAL A 30 4.97 -3.38 -9.26
CA VAL A 30 5.52 -4.70 -8.93
C VAL A 30 7.03 -4.73 -9.12
N ASP A 31 7.53 -4.19 -10.23
CA ASP A 31 8.95 -4.16 -10.56
C ASP A 31 9.76 -3.26 -9.62
N SER A 32 9.13 -2.21 -9.07
CA SER A 32 9.77 -1.33 -8.08
C SER A 32 9.88 -1.94 -6.68
N ALA A 33 9.11 -3.00 -6.40
CA ALA A 33 9.10 -3.65 -5.10
C ALA A 33 10.24 -4.67 -4.98
N PRO A 34 10.74 -4.93 -3.76
CA PRO A 34 11.61 -6.09 -3.51
C PRO A 34 10.94 -7.39 -3.98
N HIS A 35 11.72 -8.27 -4.58
CA HIS A 35 11.22 -9.55 -5.06
C HIS A 35 10.77 -10.42 -3.87
N ALA A 36 9.63 -11.09 -4.04
CA ALA A 36 9.07 -11.99 -3.05
C ALA A 36 8.86 -13.37 -3.65
N LEU A 37 8.95 -14.40 -2.81
CA LEU A 37 8.64 -15.77 -3.23
C LEU A 37 7.14 -15.97 -3.49
N SER A 38 6.30 -15.27 -2.74
CA SER A 38 4.84 -15.40 -2.78
C SER A 38 4.16 -14.04 -2.85
N TYR A 39 3.26 -13.87 -3.80
CA TYR A 39 2.45 -12.67 -3.99
C TYR A 39 0.97 -12.97 -3.81
N TYR A 40 0.25 -12.07 -3.15
CA TYR A 40 -1.18 -12.18 -2.89
C TYR A 40 -1.88 -10.90 -3.30
N SER A 41 -2.92 -11.01 -4.12
CA SER A 41 -3.74 -9.86 -4.52
C SER A 41 -5.22 -10.21 -4.42
N ASP A 42 -6.05 -9.17 -4.41
CA ASP A 42 -7.49 -9.35 -4.66
C ASP A 42 -7.73 -9.88 -6.08
N ALA A 43 -8.97 -10.28 -6.36
CA ALA A 43 -9.39 -10.82 -7.64
C ALA A 43 -9.58 -9.76 -8.75
N PHE A 44 -8.95 -8.58 -8.66
CA PHE A 44 -9.02 -7.58 -9.73
C PHE A 44 -8.36 -8.10 -11.00
N ASN A 45 -9.06 -8.01 -12.13
CA ASN A 45 -8.72 -8.74 -13.35
C ASN A 45 -7.30 -8.48 -13.84
N THR A 46 -6.85 -7.23 -13.79
CA THR A 46 -5.53 -6.84 -14.29
C THR A 46 -4.37 -7.54 -13.57
N TYR A 47 -4.54 -8.04 -12.35
CA TYR A 47 -3.48 -8.81 -11.68
C TYR A 47 -3.19 -10.16 -12.36
N ARG A 48 -4.11 -10.69 -13.17
CA ARG A 48 -3.90 -11.90 -13.98
C ARG A 48 -2.91 -11.69 -15.11
N GLU A 49 -2.77 -10.44 -15.56
CA GLU A 49 -1.97 -10.07 -16.74
C GLU A 49 -0.55 -9.63 -16.35
N LEU A 50 -0.26 -9.52 -15.04
CA LEU A 50 1.05 -9.07 -14.56
C LEU A 50 2.07 -10.20 -14.50
N CYS A 51 3.32 -9.84 -14.72
CA CYS A 51 4.47 -10.70 -14.50
C CYS A 51 4.91 -10.60 -13.04
N TRP A 52 5.04 -11.75 -12.38
CA TRP A 52 5.46 -11.86 -10.99
C TRP A 52 6.77 -12.62 -10.90
N TRP A 53 7.68 -12.15 -10.03
CA TRP A 53 8.96 -12.80 -9.77
C TRP A 53 8.84 -14.12 -8.99
N GLY A 54 7.67 -14.38 -8.40
CA GLY A 54 7.39 -15.54 -7.57
C GLY A 54 5.95 -16.03 -7.76
N LYS A 55 5.52 -16.95 -6.89
CA LYS A 55 4.18 -17.54 -7.00
C LYS A 55 3.11 -16.53 -6.64
N HIS A 56 2.32 -16.12 -7.63
CA HIS A 56 1.16 -15.27 -7.41
C HIS A 56 -0.11 -16.09 -7.16
N THR A 57 -0.86 -15.72 -6.13
CA THR A 57 -2.16 -16.32 -5.81
C THR A 57 -3.22 -15.23 -5.75
N LEU A 58 -4.26 -15.39 -6.57
CA LEU A 58 -5.46 -14.57 -6.48
C LEU A 58 -6.34 -15.02 -5.33
N MET A 59 -6.71 -14.07 -4.48
CA MET A 59 -7.55 -14.32 -3.33
C MET A 59 -8.96 -13.82 -3.62
N TYR A 60 -9.91 -14.74 -3.69
CA TYR A 60 -11.34 -14.46 -3.85
C TYR A 60 -12.02 -14.24 -2.50
N ASP A 61 -11.46 -14.85 -1.45
CA ASP A 61 -11.78 -14.61 -0.07
C ASP A 61 -10.79 -13.59 0.52
N LYS A 62 -11.26 -12.67 1.37
CA LYS A 62 -10.41 -11.63 1.99
C LYS A 62 -9.43 -12.19 3.04
N SER A 63 -9.22 -13.51 3.07
CA SER A 63 -8.53 -14.23 4.13
C SER A 63 -7.02 -13.98 4.16
N GLN A 64 -6.43 -13.56 3.05
CA GLN A 64 -4.98 -13.30 2.96
C GLN A 64 -4.64 -11.83 2.67
N THR A 65 -5.63 -10.95 2.55
CA THR A 65 -5.45 -9.51 2.23
C THR A 65 -5.58 -8.57 3.43
N TYR A 66 -5.72 -9.10 4.65
CA TYR A 66 -5.94 -8.29 5.86
C TYR A 66 -4.86 -7.22 6.11
N SER A 67 -3.59 -7.53 5.86
CA SER A 67 -2.50 -6.56 6.07
C SER A 67 -2.64 -5.36 5.15
N VAL A 68 -2.84 -5.58 3.84
CA VAL A 68 -2.98 -4.49 2.86
C VAL A 68 -4.29 -3.72 3.06
N GLU A 69 -5.37 -4.39 3.47
CA GLU A 69 -6.64 -3.73 3.79
C GLU A 69 -6.51 -2.80 5.00
N GLY A 70 -5.87 -3.28 6.08
CA GLY A 70 -5.60 -2.46 7.27
C GLY A 70 -4.69 -1.27 6.97
N THR A 71 -3.61 -1.48 6.20
CA THR A 71 -2.73 -0.39 5.75
C THR A 71 -3.48 0.64 4.91
N ASN A 72 -4.35 0.19 4.00
CA ASN A 72 -5.17 1.08 3.18
C ASN A 72 -6.23 1.82 4.02
N ALA A 73 -6.76 1.22 5.08
CA ALA A 73 -7.66 1.88 6.02
C ALA A 73 -6.96 3.02 6.78
N GLU A 74 -5.77 2.75 7.33
CA GLU A 74 -4.93 3.77 7.99
C GLU A 74 -4.59 4.92 7.03
N LEU A 75 -4.22 4.60 5.80
CA LEU A 75 -3.88 5.60 4.80
C LEU A 75 -5.07 6.52 4.50
N ARG A 76 -6.29 5.98 4.39
CA ARG A 76 -7.53 6.78 4.24
C ARG A 76 -7.89 7.57 5.50
N HIS A 77 -7.54 7.06 6.68
CA HIS A 77 -7.76 7.74 7.95
C HIS A 77 -6.89 8.99 8.07
N TYR A 78 -5.59 8.88 7.79
CA TYR A 78 -4.65 10.01 7.91
C TYR A 78 -4.69 10.96 6.70
N LEU A 79 -4.89 10.42 5.50
CA LEU A 79 -5.03 11.22 4.29
C LEU A 79 -6.53 11.33 3.94
N ALA A 80 -7.24 12.23 4.61
CA ALA A 80 -8.68 12.45 4.41
C ALA A 80 -9.08 12.65 2.93
N ARG A 81 -8.16 13.18 2.10
CA ARG A 81 -8.33 13.32 0.65
C ARG A 81 -8.51 11.99 -0.11
N LEU A 82 -8.12 10.87 0.49
CA LEU A 82 -8.28 9.51 -0.04
C LEU A 82 -9.47 8.77 0.59
N ALA A 83 -10.19 9.38 1.54
CA ALA A 83 -11.28 8.74 2.26
C ALA A 83 -12.53 8.51 1.38
N ARG A 84 -12.86 9.43 0.46
CA ARG A 84 -14.06 9.33 -0.39
C ARG A 84 -13.77 9.69 -1.84
N ARG A 85 -13.66 8.68 -2.70
CA ARG A 85 -13.35 8.83 -4.13
C ARG A 85 -14.23 9.85 -4.87
N SER A 86 -15.53 9.88 -4.58
CA SER A 86 -16.49 10.75 -5.27
C SER A 86 -16.58 12.17 -4.73
N ARG A 87 -16.01 12.45 -3.55
CA ARG A 87 -16.13 13.76 -2.87
C ARG A 87 -14.81 14.43 -2.53
N CYS A 88 -13.73 13.67 -2.49
CA CYS A 88 -12.40 14.13 -2.18
C CYS A 88 -11.51 13.84 -3.38
N PHE A 89 -11.10 14.90 -4.09
CA PHE A 89 -10.21 14.82 -5.23
C PHE A 89 -9.04 15.79 -5.03
N SER A 90 -7.85 15.39 -5.45
CA SER A 90 -6.71 16.29 -5.48
C SER A 90 -6.71 17.07 -6.79
N ARG A 91 -6.61 18.39 -6.71
CA ARG A 91 -6.43 19.26 -7.89
C ARG A 91 -4.99 19.19 -8.44
N CYS A 92 -4.05 18.67 -7.65
CA CYS A 92 -2.65 18.48 -8.04
C CYS A 92 -2.23 17.04 -7.71
N ILE A 93 -1.91 16.27 -8.76
CA ILE A 93 -1.46 14.88 -8.61
C ILE A 93 -0.11 14.81 -7.89
N GLU A 94 0.76 15.79 -8.12
CA GLU A 94 2.09 15.85 -7.51
C GLU A 94 2.03 16.10 -6.01
N ALA A 95 1.15 17.01 -5.56
CA ALA A 95 0.91 17.23 -4.13
C ALA A 95 0.34 15.98 -3.44
N LEU A 96 -0.47 15.19 -4.15
CA LEU A 96 -0.97 13.91 -3.63
C LEU A 96 0.15 12.87 -3.54
N ARG A 97 1.03 12.77 -4.54
CA ARG A 97 2.21 11.90 -4.49
C ARG A 97 3.11 12.22 -3.32
N ARG A 98 3.42 13.51 -3.10
CA ARG A 98 4.24 13.96 -1.95
C ARG A 98 3.60 13.63 -0.60
N ALA A 99 2.28 13.81 -0.49
CA ALA A 99 1.55 13.45 0.74
C ALA A 99 1.59 11.93 1.01
N VAL A 100 1.48 11.11 -0.04
CA VAL A 100 1.60 9.65 0.09
C VAL A 100 3.04 9.24 0.42
N ASP A 101 4.06 9.86 -0.19
CA ASP A 101 5.47 9.60 0.13
C ASP A 101 5.77 9.87 1.61
N LEU A 102 5.33 11.04 2.10
CA LEU A 102 5.47 11.42 3.50
C LEU A 102 4.76 10.43 4.43
N PHE A 103 3.53 10.04 4.09
CA PHE A 103 2.79 9.03 4.84
C PHE A 103 3.54 7.70 4.90
N VAL A 104 4.02 7.20 3.75
CA VAL A 104 4.73 5.92 3.65
C VAL A 104 5.99 5.92 4.52
N ARG A 105 6.78 6.99 4.49
CA ARG A 105 7.98 7.14 5.32
C ARG A 105 7.67 6.99 6.82
N PHE A 106 6.72 7.78 7.33
CA PHE A 106 6.37 7.73 8.75
C PHE A 106 5.61 6.46 9.14
N TYR A 107 4.78 5.94 8.25
CA TYR A 107 4.09 4.68 8.44
C TYR A 107 5.07 3.52 8.59
N ASN A 108 6.05 3.41 7.71
CA ASN A 108 7.06 2.36 7.76
C ASN A 108 7.96 2.51 8.99
N ALA A 109 8.39 3.73 9.32
CA ALA A 109 9.13 3.99 10.57
C ALA A 109 8.35 3.54 11.80
N ARG A 110 7.03 3.77 11.83
CA ARG A 110 6.14 3.26 12.88
C ARG A 110 6.13 1.73 12.93
N GLN A 111 5.95 1.05 11.80
CA GLN A 111 5.87 -0.42 11.78
C GLN A 111 7.16 -1.05 12.29
N LEU A 112 8.30 -0.55 11.84
CA LEU A 112 9.62 -1.00 12.30
C LEU A 112 9.80 -0.74 13.80
N ARG A 113 9.40 0.43 14.31
CA ARG A 113 9.44 0.74 15.75
C ARG A 113 8.57 -0.21 16.56
N LYS A 114 7.33 -0.50 16.11
CA LYS A 114 6.44 -1.46 16.78
C LYS A 114 7.03 -2.86 16.83
N ARG A 115 7.72 -3.29 15.78
CA ARG A 115 8.42 -4.59 15.76
C ARG A 115 9.60 -4.62 16.73
N LYS A 116 10.42 -3.56 16.75
CA LYS A 116 11.56 -3.45 17.67
C LYS A 116 11.12 -3.30 19.14
N HIS A 117 9.99 -2.64 19.37
CA HIS A 117 9.49 -2.32 20.70
C HIS A 117 7.98 -2.64 20.84
N PRO A 118 7.60 -3.93 20.92
CA PRO A 118 6.18 -4.35 20.87
C PRO A 118 5.31 -3.83 22.02
N ARG A 119 5.93 -3.53 23.17
CA ARG A 119 5.24 -3.04 24.37
C ARG A 119 4.98 -1.54 24.36
N TYR A 120 5.57 -0.79 23.43
CA TYR A 120 5.48 0.67 23.40
C TYR A 120 4.40 1.15 22.43
N PRO A 121 3.46 2.00 22.88
CA PRO A 121 2.54 2.67 21.98
C PRO A 121 3.32 3.52 20.98
N ALA A 122 3.07 3.30 19.69
CA ALA A 122 3.72 4.05 18.61
C ALA A 122 2.67 4.76 17.75
N PRO A 123 2.05 5.85 18.21
CA PRO A 123 1.10 6.61 17.41
C PRO A 123 1.81 7.37 16.28
N LEU A 124 1.19 7.46 15.09
CA LEU A 124 1.81 8.16 13.94
C LEU A 124 2.06 9.65 14.19
N ALA A 125 1.20 10.28 15.00
CA ALA A 125 1.33 11.70 15.34
C ALA A 125 2.62 12.04 16.11
N THR A 126 3.26 11.08 16.76
CA THR A 126 4.56 11.28 17.45
C THR A 126 5.77 11.12 16.55
N MET A 127 5.56 10.91 15.25
CA MET A 127 6.63 10.64 14.30
C MET A 127 6.74 11.71 13.21
N ILE A 128 5.80 12.66 13.14
CA ILE A 128 5.79 13.84 12.25
C ILE A 128 6.52 14.97 12.98
#